data_AF-A0A2W2IS40-F1
#
_entry.id   AF-A0A2W2IS40-F1
#
_cell.length_a   1.000
_cell.length_b   1.000
_cell.length_c   1.000
_cell.angle_alpha   90.00
_cell.angle_beta   90.00
_cell.angle_gamma   90.00
#
_symmetry.space_group_name_H-M   'P 1'
#
loop_
_entity.id
_entity.type
_entity.pdbx_description
1 polymer ?
#
loop_
_entity_poly.entity_id
_entity_poly.type
_entity_poly.pdbx_seq_one_letter_code
_entity_poly.pdbx_strand_id
1 'polypeptide(L)'
;MDLSLSPFLSPDLRYATDYANHEPLHVFGYPSTGSLQVVQEVVWRIADGRAGDLEKLATSDSTDSETRKTAANWIKSFRKGARGKVAADFYDEASERQVVVLHFQDTGQVKEITVRLDGHAGEDGRRVLMNEAGPKEATSPPVWAPKEPGGDGSVSNG
;
A
#
# COMPACT_ATOMS: atom_id res chain seq x y z
N MET A 1 11.15 -19.95 18.45
CA MET A 1 12.46 -19.33 18.17
C MET A 1 12.20 -17.85 17.99
N ASP A 2 12.65 -17.05 18.95
CA ASP A 2 12.56 -15.59 18.91
C ASP A 2 13.79 -15.08 18.14
N LEU A 3 13.58 -14.58 16.92
CA LEU A 3 14.62 -13.97 16.09
C LEU A 3 14.38 -12.46 16.03
N SER A 4 14.50 -11.79 17.17
CA SER A 4 14.72 -10.35 17.23
C SER A 4 16.14 -9.99 16.73
N LEU A 5 16.36 -10.15 15.41
CA LEU A 5 17.58 -9.72 14.68
C LEU A 5 17.27 -8.64 13.63
N SER A 6 16.10 -8.01 13.73
CA SER A 6 15.49 -7.18 12.70
C SER A 6 16.30 -6.00 12.14
N PRO A 7 17.24 -5.33 12.85
CA PRO A 7 17.90 -4.16 12.26
C PRO A 7 19.10 -4.49 11.34
N PHE A 8 19.51 -5.76 11.19
CA PHE A 8 20.74 -6.11 10.45
C PHE A 8 20.51 -6.94 9.17
N LEU A 9 19.26 -7.22 8.80
CA LEU A 9 18.98 -7.96 7.56
C LEU A 9 19.16 -7.05 6.35
N SER A 10 19.74 -7.59 5.27
CA SER A 10 19.72 -6.90 3.97
C SER A 10 18.26 -6.65 3.53
N PRO A 11 18.00 -5.63 2.69
CA PRO A 11 16.65 -5.35 2.19
C PRO A 11 15.96 -6.57 1.60
N ASP A 12 16.68 -7.36 0.79
CA ASP A 12 16.15 -8.58 0.17
C ASP A 12 15.77 -9.66 1.19
N LEU A 13 16.60 -9.84 2.22
CA LEU A 13 16.33 -10.84 3.26
C LEU A 13 15.18 -10.40 4.17
N ARG A 14 15.08 -9.09 4.46
CA ARG A 14 13.94 -8.52 5.18
C ARG A 14 12.65 -8.74 4.38
N TYR A 15 12.65 -8.40 3.09
CA TYR A 15 11.50 -8.60 2.22
C TYR A 15 11.10 -10.07 2.13
N ALA A 16 12.05 -10.99 1.92
CA ALA A 16 11.76 -12.43 1.88
C ALA A 16 11.18 -12.94 3.21
N THR A 17 11.69 -12.44 4.34
CA THR A 17 11.17 -12.76 5.67
C THR A 17 9.75 -12.22 5.85
N ASP A 18 9.49 -10.97 5.47
CA ASP A 18 8.14 -10.40 5.53
C ASP A 18 7.18 -11.19 4.62
N TYR A 19 7.58 -11.51 3.39
CA TYR A 19 6.78 -12.30 2.45
C TYR A 19 6.39 -13.66 3.03
N ALA A 20 7.32 -14.36 3.67
CA ALA A 20 7.05 -15.66 4.29
C ALA A 20 6.12 -15.59 5.52
N ASN A 21 6.01 -14.41 6.15
CA ASN A 21 5.23 -14.22 7.38
C ASN A 21 3.85 -13.57 7.15
N HIS A 22 3.49 -13.29 5.90
CA HIS A 22 2.24 -12.64 5.55
C HIS A 22 1.48 -13.40 4.47
N GLU A 23 0.15 -13.22 4.45
CA GLU A 23 -0.68 -13.71 3.36
C GLU A 23 -0.24 -13.06 2.03
N PRO A 24 -0.06 -13.84 0.95
CA PRO A 24 0.23 -13.29 -0.36
C PRO A 24 -0.91 -12.40 -0.88
N LEU A 25 -0.55 -11.31 -1.57
CA LEU A 25 -1.54 -10.50 -2.29
C LEU A 25 -2.08 -11.28 -3.50
N HIS A 26 -3.39 -11.22 -3.70
CA HIS A 26 -4.00 -11.59 -4.97
C HIS A 26 -3.90 -10.39 -5.92
N VAL A 27 -3.13 -10.53 -7.01
CA VAL A 27 -2.76 -9.41 -7.89
C VAL A 27 -3.58 -9.44 -9.17
N PHE A 28 -4.14 -8.27 -9.53
CA PHE A 28 -4.82 -8.01 -10.80
C PHE A 28 -4.14 -6.84 -11.52
N GLY A 29 -4.25 -6.79 -12.85
CA GLY A 29 -3.61 -5.77 -13.68
C GLY A 29 -2.12 -6.03 -13.94
N TYR A 30 -1.36 -4.96 -14.20
CA TYR A 30 0.02 -5.03 -14.69
C TYR A 30 0.97 -4.20 -13.81
N PRO A 31 1.34 -4.70 -12.61
CA PRO A 31 2.30 -4.00 -11.76
C PRO A 31 3.71 -4.03 -12.37
N SER A 32 4.47 -2.96 -12.14
CA SER A 32 5.94 -3.08 -12.15
C SER A 32 6.44 -3.85 -10.91
N THR A 33 7.66 -4.35 -10.95
CA THR A 33 8.29 -5.02 -9.78
C THR A 33 8.29 -4.10 -8.55
N GLY A 34 8.70 -2.84 -8.72
CA GLY A 34 8.78 -1.89 -7.61
C GLY A 34 7.40 -1.52 -7.03
N SER A 35 6.37 -1.41 -7.87
CA SER A 35 5.02 -1.09 -7.38
C SER A 35 4.43 -2.26 -6.62
N LEU A 36 4.62 -3.50 -7.11
CA LEU A 36 4.15 -4.69 -6.40
C LEU A 36 4.80 -4.78 -5.01
N GLN A 37 6.11 -4.59 -4.95
CA GLN A 37 6.87 -4.62 -3.70
C GLN A 37 6.34 -3.59 -2.69
N VAL A 38 6.17 -2.33 -3.10
CA VAL A 38 5.68 -1.27 -2.20
C VAL A 38 4.26 -1.57 -1.69
N VAL A 39 3.37 -2.05 -2.56
CA VAL A 39 1.99 -2.38 -2.18
C VAL A 39 1.95 -3.52 -1.17
N GLN A 40 2.78 -4.55 -1.38
CA GLN A 40 2.93 -5.64 -0.41
C GLN A 40 3.41 -5.12 0.94
N GLU A 41 4.47 -4.32 0.97
CA GLU A 41 5.00 -3.75 2.20
C GLU A 41 3.96 -2.86 2.90
N VAL A 42 3.19 -2.05 2.17
CA VAL A 42 2.08 -1.24 2.75
C VAL A 42 1.08 -2.14 3.46
N VAL A 43 0.58 -3.20 2.80
CA VAL A 43 -0.40 -4.11 3.39
C VAL A 43 0.18 -4.82 4.63
N TRP A 44 1.42 -5.28 4.55
CA TRP A 44 2.11 -5.93 5.67
C TRP A 44 2.29 -4.99 6.87
N ARG A 45 2.74 -3.75 6.65
CA ARG A 45 2.90 -2.78 7.76
C ARG A 45 1.57 -2.38 8.38
N ILE A 46 0.49 -2.32 7.58
CA ILE A 46 -0.88 -2.15 8.10
C ILE A 46 -1.29 -3.35 8.96
N ALA A 47 -1.04 -4.59 8.51
CA ALA A 47 -1.36 -5.82 9.24
C ALA A 47 -0.61 -5.94 10.58
N ASP A 48 0.68 -5.61 10.54
CA ASP A 48 1.57 -5.55 11.71
C ASP A 48 1.13 -4.45 12.68
N GLY A 49 0.58 -3.34 12.17
CA GLY A 49 0.25 -2.15 12.94
C GLY A 49 1.48 -1.31 13.32
N ARG A 50 2.54 -1.35 12.50
CA ARG A 50 3.79 -0.62 12.73
C ARG A 50 3.76 0.72 11.99
N ALA A 51 3.21 1.74 12.63
CA ALA A 51 3.06 3.08 12.03
C ALA A 51 4.38 3.62 11.49
N GLY A 52 5.46 3.61 12.30
CA GLY A 52 6.76 4.13 11.85
C GLY A 52 7.40 3.36 10.69
N ASP A 53 7.05 2.09 10.47
CA ASP A 53 7.53 1.35 9.29
C ASP A 53 6.67 1.63 8.05
N LEU A 54 5.36 1.85 8.24
CA LEU A 54 4.46 2.28 7.17
C LEU A 54 4.81 3.70 6.69
N GLU A 55 5.13 4.61 7.61
CA GLU A 55 5.52 6.00 7.31
C GLU A 55 6.77 6.07 6.41
N LYS A 56 7.72 5.14 6.55
CA LYS A 56 8.93 5.07 5.70
C LYS A 56 8.62 4.75 4.23
N LEU A 57 7.41 4.28 3.92
CA LEU A 57 6.98 4.02 2.56
C LEU A 57 6.39 5.27 1.89
N ALA A 58 6.21 6.36 2.62
CA ALA A 58 5.62 7.58 2.10
C ALA A 58 6.53 8.27 1.07
N THR A 59 5.90 8.94 0.10
CA THR A 59 6.58 9.89 -0.80
C THR A 59 7.04 11.13 -0.05
N SER A 60 8.13 11.75 -0.48
CA SER A 60 8.62 13.04 0.01
C SER A 60 7.65 14.22 -0.19
N ASP A 61 6.66 14.08 -1.08
CA ASP A 61 5.60 15.07 -1.33
C ASP A 61 4.62 15.27 -0.15
N SER A 62 4.54 14.30 0.76
CA SER A 62 3.67 14.38 1.95
C SER A 62 4.44 14.98 3.12
N THR A 63 3.83 15.90 3.87
CA THR A 63 4.45 16.39 5.10
C THR A 63 4.52 15.29 6.16
N ASP A 64 5.51 15.33 7.06
CA ASP A 64 5.61 14.37 8.18
C ASP A 64 4.31 14.24 8.99
N SER A 65 3.59 15.36 9.13
CA SER A 65 2.31 15.41 9.85
C SER A 65 1.21 14.67 9.12
N GLU A 66 1.13 14.81 7.80
CA GLU A 66 0.19 14.07 6.95
C GLU A 66 0.53 12.59 6.95
N THR A 67 1.77 12.24 6.64
CA THR A 67 2.27 10.86 6.61
C THR A 67 1.93 10.10 7.89
N ARG A 68 2.26 10.67 9.05
CA ARG A 68 1.96 10.07 10.36
C ARG A 68 0.46 9.89 10.60
N LYS A 69 -0.36 10.89 10.25
CA LYS A 69 -1.82 10.82 10.46
C LYS A 69 -2.46 9.81 9.53
N THR A 70 -2.08 9.81 8.25
CA THR A 70 -2.53 8.85 7.24
C THR A 70 -2.19 7.43 7.68
N ALA A 71 -0.94 7.17 8.09
CA ALA A 71 -0.50 5.86 8.57
C ALA A 71 -1.31 5.37 9.77
N ALA A 72 -1.51 6.24 10.76
CA ALA A 72 -2.33 5.94 11.93
C ALA A 72 -3.79 5.62 11.56
N ASN A 73 -4.37 6.38 10.64
CA ASN A 73 -5.74 6.18 10.17
C ASN A 73 -5.89 4.87 9.40
N TRP A 74 -4.94 4.55 8.51
CA TRP A 74 -4.95 3.30 7.74
C TRP A 74 -4.79 2.09 8.65
N ILE A 75 -3.85 2.11 9.59
CA ILE A 75 -3.69 1.03 10.58
C ILE A 75 -4.96 0.85 11.40
N LYS A 76 -5.51 1.95 11.94
CA LYS A 76 -6.73 1.89 12.76
C LYS A 76 -7.89 1.25 12.01
N SER A 77 -8.00 1.51 10.70
CA SER A 77 -9.18 1.17 9.92
C SER A 77 -9.07 -0.15 9.18
N PHE A 78 -7.87 -0.48 8.68
CA PHE A 78 -7.64 -1.60 7.76
C PHE A 78 -6.82 -2.74 8.35
N ARG A 79 -6.21 -2.60 9.54
CA ARG A 79 -5.37 -3.65 10.14
C ARG A 79 -6.05 -5.01 10.23
N LYS A 80 -7.35 -5.05 10.54
CA LYS A 80 -8.10 -6.32 10.59
C LYS A 80 -8.14 -6.97 9.21
N GLY A 81 -8.49 -6.22 8.18
CA GLY A 81 -8.58 -6.72 6.80
C GLY A 81 -7.21 -7.09 6.22
N ALA A 82 -6.18 -6.31 6.52
CA ALA A 82 -4.82 -6.51 6.02
C ALA A 82 -4.15 -7.79 6.55
N ARG A 83 -4.62 -8.34 7.68
CA ARG A 83 -4.16 -9.62 8.22
C ARG A 83 -4.74 -10.84 7.49
N GLY A 84 -5.79 -10.64 6.71
CA GLY A 84 -6.44 -11.67 5.93
C GLY A 84 -6.10 -11.56 4.45
N LYS A 85 -7.01 -12.03 3.61
CA LYS A 85 -6.86 -11.98 2.16
C LYS A 85 -7.06 -10.55 1.64
N VAL A 86 -6.10 -10.07 0.88
CA VAL A 86 -6.16 -8.77 0.19
C VAL A 86 -5.97 -8.99 -1.30
N ALA A 87 -6.89 -8.47 -2.10
CA ALA A 87 -6.69 -8.33 -3.53
C ALA A 87 -6.19 -6.91 -3.83
N ALA A 88 -5.18 -6.79 -4.68
CA ALA A 88 -4.63 -5.53 -5.15
C ALA A 88 -4.80 -5.46 -6.66
N ASP A 89 -5.58 -4.48 -7.10
CA ASP A 89 -5.88 -4.25 -8.51
C ASP A 89 -5.10 -3.03 -9.00
N PHE A 90 -4.19 -3.25 -9.94
CA PHE A 90 -3.23 -2.27 -10.42
C PHE A 90 -3.75 -1.62 -11.71
N TYR A 91 -4.19 -0.37 -11.58
CA TYR A 91 -4.70 0.47 -12.65
C TYR A 91 -3.62 1.40 -13.21
N ASP A 92 -3.77 1.76 -14.48
CA ASP A 92 -2.88 2.61 -15.26
C ASP A 92 -1.47 2.04 -15.51
N GLU A 93 -0.76 2.66 -16.46
CA GLU A 93 0.62 2.31 -16.78
C GLU A 93 1.55 2.70 -15.64
N ALA A 94 2.40 1.77 -15.21
CA ALA A 94 3.28 1.98 -14.06
C ALA A 94 4.46 2.95 -14.32
N SER A 95 4.60 3.64 -15.45
CA SER A 95 5.85 4.35 -15.80
C SER A 95 6.31 5.37 -14.76
N GLU A 96 5.39 6.22 -14.26
CA GLU A 96 5.70 7.24 -13.24
C GLU A 96 4.81 7.12 -11.99
N ARG A 97 3.53 6.80 -12.20
CA ARG A 97 2.48 6.70 -11.17
C ARG A 97 1.62 5.49 -11.48
N GLN A 98 1.20 4.77 -10.44
CA GLN A 98 0.26 3.68 -10.56
C GLN A 98 -0.81 3.80 -9.48
N VAL A 99 -2.08 3.72 -9.88
CA VAL A 99 -3.21 3.70 -8.95
C VAL A 99 -3.48 2.25 -8.59
N VAL A 100 -3.66 1.96 -7.30
CA VAL A 100 -3.90 0.60 -6.82
C VAL A 100 -5.11 0.59 -5.92
N VAL A 101 -6.05 -0.29 -6.19
CA VAL A 101 -7.23 -0.50 -5.35
C VAL A 101 -7.05 -1.77 -4.53
N LEU A 102 -7.05 -1.62 -3.22
CA LEU A 102 -6.96 -2.70 -2.24
C LEU A 102 -8.37 -3.12 -1.82
N HIS A 103 -8.69 -4.39 -1.99
CA HIS A 103 -9.91 -5.01 -1.53
C HIS A 103 -9.60 -5.94 -0.35
N PHE A 104 -10.01 -5.55 0.84
CA PHE A 104 -9.82 -6.33 2.08
C PHE A 104 -10.98 -7.31 2.23
N GLN A 105 -10.78 -8.57 1.84
CA GLN A 105 -11.89 -9.53 1.65
C GLN A 105 -12.67 -9.80 2.94
N ASP A 106 -11.97 -9.92 4.08
CA ASP A 106 -12.59 -10.25 5.37
C ASP A 106 -13.44 -9.11 5.95
N THR A 107 -13.18 -7.86 5.55
CA THR A 107 -13.89 -6.68 6.06
C THR A 107 -14.78 -6.03 5.01
N GLY A 108 -14.66 -6.40 3.73
CA GLY A 108 -15.34 -5.75 2.62
C GLY A 108 -14.90 -4.30 2.38
N GLN A 109 -13.84 -3.84 3.05
CA GLN A 109 -13.32 -2.49 2.89
C GLN A 109 -12.53 -2.38 1.58
N VAL A 110 -12.62 -1.21 0.95
CA VAL A 110 -11.89 -0.90 -0.28
C VAL A 110 -11.09 0.38 -0.06
N LYS A 111 -9.83 0.38 -0.50
CA LYS A 111 -8.94 1.54 -0.36
C LYS A 111 -8.14 1.75 -1.64
N GLU A 112 -8.24 2.95 -2.21
CA GLU A 112 -7.31 3.40 -3.24
C GLU A 112 -6.03 3.93 -2.60
N ILE A 113 -4.89 3.54 -3.17
CA ILE A 113 -3.58 4.14 -2.91
C ILE A 113 -2.92 4.53 -4.23
N THR A 114 -2.05 5.54 -4.18
CA THR A 114 -1.22 5.94 -5.32
C THR A 114 0.23 5.60 -5.02
N VAL A 115 0.85 4.80 -5.89
CA VAL A 115 2.28 4.49 -5.87
C VAL A 115 2.97 5.30 -6.96
N ARG A 116 4.12 5.91 -6.68
CA ARG A 116 4.87 6.68 -7.67
C ARG A 116 6.37 6.67 -7.38
N LEU A 117 7.17 7.03 -8.39
CA LEU A 117 8.59 7.33 -8.17
C LEU A 117 8.73 8.54 -7.23
N ASP A 118 9.73 8.48 -6.36
CA ASP A 118 10.07 9.52 -5.39
C ASP A 118 11.53 9.96 -5.54
N GLY A 119 11.86 11.15 -5.05
CA GLY A 119 13.17 11.77 -5.22
C GLY A 119 13.35 12.48 -6.57
N HIS A 120 14.52 13.09 -6.76
CA HIS A 120 14.98 13.67 -8.02
C HIS A 120 15.32 12.62 -9.11
N ALA A 121 14.36 12.38 -9.99
CA ALA A 121 14.42 11.40 -11.08
C ALA A 121 14.28 9.93 -10.63
N GLY A 122 13.69 9.68 -9.46
CA GLY A 122 13.25 8.34 -9.03
C GLY A 122 14.29 7.53 -8.27
N GLU A 123 15.37 8.17 -7.80
CA GLU A 123 16.47 7.58 -7.05
C GLU A 123 16.04 6.98 -5.71
N ASP A 124 14.97 7.49 -5.10
CA ASP A 124 14.42 6.95 -3.85
C ASP A 124 13.45 5.78 -4.07
N GLY A 125 13.33 5.35 -5.33
CA GLY A 125 12.50 4.25 -5.78
C GLY A 125 11.02 4.60 -5.78
N ARG A 126 10.17 3.58 -5.67
CA ARG A 126 8.72 3.77 -5.56
C ARG A 126 8.31 3.94 -4.11
N ARG A 127 7.33 4.83 -3.89
CA ARG A 127 6.73 5.15 -2.60
C ARG A 127 5.23 5.32 -2.75
N VAL A 128 4.51 5.35 -1.64
CA VAL A 128 3.06 5.56 -1.58
C VAL A 128 2.75 6.99 -1.15
N LEU A 129 1.81 7.65 -1.82
CA LEU A 129 1.35 8.98 -1.41
C LEU A 129 0.52 8.87 -0.12
N MET A 130 0.86 9.64 0.92
CA MET A 130 0.23 9.58 2.25
C MET A 130 -0.27 10.94 2.74
N ASN A 131 -1.07 11.63 1.94
CA ASN A 131 -1.56 12.99 2.20
C ASN A 131 -2.97 13.07 2.81
N GLU A 132 -3.54 11.96 3.27
CA GLU A 132 -4.92 11.86 3.78
C GLU A 132 -4.99 12.00 5.32
N ALA A 133 -4.68 13.18 5.83
CA ALA A 133 -4.59 13.41 7.27
C ALA A 133 -5.93 13.23 8.02
N GLY A 134 -7.07 13.44 7.33
CA GLY A 134 -8.41 13.30 7.89
C GLY A 134 -8.87 11.83 7.96
N PRO A 135 -9.44 11.35 9.08
CA PRO A 135 -9.90 9.95 9.17
C PRO A 135 -10.94 9.56 8.12
N LYS A 136 -11.84 10.48 7.75
CA LYS A 136 -12.83 10.24 6.69
C LYS A 136 -12.16 10.10 5.32
N GLU A 137 -11.23 10.99 5.01
CA GLU A 137 -10.47 10.97 3.76
C GLU A 137 -9.66 9.68 3.65
N ALA A 138 -8.87 9.36 4.69
CA ALA A 138 -8.01 8.18 4.75
C ALA A 138 -8.73 6.83 4.60
N THR A 139 -10.04 6.81 4.82
CA THR A 139 -10.87 5.59 4.83
C THR A 139 -11.97 5.58 3.79
N SER A 140 -12.08 6.66 3.00
CA SER A 140 -13.09 6.73 1.95
C SER A 140 -12.78 5.72 0.85
N PRO A 141 -13.74 4.87 0.46
CA PRO A 141 -13.57 4.01 -0.70
C PRO A 141 -13.55 4.87 -1.98
N PRO A 142 -12.83 4.45 -3.02
CA PRO A 142 -12.91 5.10 -4.32
C PRO A 142 -14.35 5.03 -4.87
N VAL A 143 -14.76 6.09 -5.59
CA VAL A 143 -16.11 6.17 -6.19
C VAL A 143 -16.19 5.54 -7.58
N TRP A 144 -15.04 5.26 -8.19
CA TRP A 144 -14.92 4.80 -9.59
C TRP A 144 -14.59 3.31 -9.70
N ALA A 145 -14.01 2.70 -8.66
CA ALA A 145 -13.51 1.33 -8.74
C ALA A 145 -14.67 0.30 -8.74
N PRO A 146 -14.54 -0.81 -9.48
CA PRO A 146 -15.45 -1.93 -9.39
C PRO A 146 -15.58 -2.46 -7.96
N LYS A 147 -16.73 -3.06 -7.63
CA LYS A 147 -16.94 -3.67 -6.30
C LYS A 147 -16.08 -4.92 -6.10
N GLU A 148 -15.85 -5.66 -7.16
CA GLU A 148 -15.05 -6.89 -7.16
C GLU A 148 -13.71 -6.62 -7.88
N PRO A 149 -12.59 -7.13 -7.35
CA PRO A 149 -11.27 -6.92 -7.96
C PRO A 149 -11.17 -7.60 -9.34
N GLY A 150 -10.40 -7.00 -10.24
CA GLY A 150 -10.19 -7.52 -11.60
C GLY A 150 -11.34 -7.23 -12.56
N GLY A 151 -12.29 -6.37 -12.18
CA GLY A 151 -13.28 -5.82 -13.08
C GLY A 151 -12.71 -4.66 -13.92
N ASP A 152 -13.27 -4.44 -15.11
CA ASP A 152 -12.90 -3.29 -15.93
C ASP A 152 -13.44 -1.99 -15.28
N GLY A 153 -12.56 -1.24 -14.61
CA GLY A 153 -12.87 0.09 -14.10
C GLY A 153 -13.05 1.07 -15.26
N SER A 154 -14.23 1.66 -15.41
CA SER A 154 -14.47 2.72 -16.39
C SER A 154 -13.94 4.05 -15.86
N VAL A 155 -12.69 4.40 -16.19
CA VAL A 155 -12.25 5.81 -16.14
C VAL A 155 -12.58 6.47 -17.48
N SER A 156 -13.82 6.93 -17.62
CA SER A 156 -14.14 7.90 -18.66
C SER A 156 -13.54 9.24 -18.23
N ASN A 157 -12.38 9.61 -18.78
CA ASN A 157 -11.88 10.98 -18.72
C ASN A 157 -12.88 11.90 -19.45
N GLY A 158 -13.39 12.89 -18.73
CA GLY A 158 -14.00 14.10 -19.28
C GLY A 158 -13.06 15.28 -19.07
#